data_AF-A0A7T5QZW9-F1
#
_entry.id   AF-A0A7T5QZW9-F1
#
_cell.length_a   1.000
_cell.length_b   1.000
_cell.length_c   1.000
_cell.angle_alpha   90.00
_cell.angle_beta   90.00
_cell.angle_gamma   90.00
#
_symmetry.space_group_name_H-M   'P 1'
#
loop_
_entity.id
_entity.type
_entity.pdbx_description
1 polymer ?
#
loop_
_entity_poly.entity_id
_entity_poly.type
_entity_poly.pdbx_seq_one_letter_code
_entity_poly.pdbx_strand_id
1 'polypeptide(L)' 'MELELILKKLEILIKDLEQGDLPIEKSLQIYEEGIVLAKKAEEKINNIQGKIEKISSDGEIKPF' A
#
# COMPACT_ATOMS: atom_id res chain seq x y z
N MET A 1 4.67 -8.28 7.34
CA MET A 1 5.89 -8.22 6.50
C MET A 1 5.63 -7.64 5.11
N GLU A 2 4.91 -8.29 4.19
CA GLU A 2 4.84 -7.80 2.78
C GLU A 2 4.08 -6.47 2.58
N LEU A 3 2.96 -6.26 3.30
CA LEU A 3 2.23 -4.97 3.27
C LEU A 3 3.08 -3.83 3.86
N GLU A 4 3.74 -4.08 4.99
CA GLU A 4 4.65 -3.10 5.62
C GLU A 4 5.80 -2.70 4.68
N LEU A 5 6.31 -3.64 3.87
CA LEU A 5 7.33 -3.32 2.86
C LEU A 5 6.79 -2.43 1.74
N ILE A 6 5.54 -2.65 1.31
CA ILE A 6 4.88 -1.78 0.30
C ILE A 6 4.69 -0.37 0.85
N LEU A 7 4.18 -0.26 2.09
CA LEU A 7 3.98 1.02 2.76
C LEU A 7 5.31 1.76 2.96
N LYS A 8 6.35 1.06 3.42
CA LYS A 8 7.69 1.62 3.58
C LYS A 8 8.29 2.12 2.26
N LYS A 9 8.05 1.40 1.15
CA LYS A 9 8.48 1.87 -0.19
C LYS A 9 7.72 3.13 -0.61
N LEU A 10 6.42 3.21 -0.37
CA LEU A 10 5.63 4.41 -0.63
C LEU A 10 6.14 5.62 0.17
N GLU A 11 6.46 5.45 1.46
CA GLU A 11 7.03 6.51 2.29
C GLU A 11 8.37 7.03 1.72
N ILE A 12 9.23 6.13 1.24
CA ILE A 12 10.50 6.52 0.59
C ILE A 12 10.24 7.34 -0.68
N LEU A 13 9.34 6.87 -1.54
CA LEU A 13 8.99 7.57 -2.78
C LEU A 13 8.40 8.97 -2.52
N ILE A 14 7.54 9.10 -1.51
CA ILE A 14 6.97 10.39 -1.09
C ILE A 14 8.08 11.32 -0.60
N LYS A 15 8.99 10.81 0.25
CA LYS A 15 10.11 11.59 0.76
C LYS A 15 11.04 12.06 -0.36
N ASP A 16 11.21 11.27 -1.41
CA ASP A 16 11.99 11.66 -2.58
C ASP A 16 11.28 12.78 -3.36
N LEU A 17 9.96 12.70 -3.54
CA LEU A 17 9.16 13.77 -4.17
C LEU A 17 9.18 15.08 -3.36
N GLU A 18 9.11 14.98 -2.03
CA GLU A 18 9.10 16.14 -1.12
C GLU A 18 10.43 16.90 -1.07
N GLN A 19 11.54 16.27 -1.45
CA GLN A 19 12.84 16.95 -1.54
C GLN A 19 12.88 18.01 -2.66
N GLY A 20 11.97 17.93 -3.64
CA GLY A 20 11.73 19.00 -4.62
C GLY A 20 12.83 19.24 -5.66
N ASP A 21 13.99 18.59 -5.55
CA ASP A 21 15.14 18.72 -6.46
C ASP A 21 15.26 17.55 -7.48
N LEU A 22 14.12 16.99 -7.87
CA LEU A 22 14.07 15.88 -8.82
C LEU A 22 13.80 16.37 -10.24
N PRO A 23 14.57 15.89 -11.25
CA PRO A 23 14.22 16.08 -12.64
C PRO A 23 12.80 15.58 -12.94
N ILE A 24 12.10 16.25 -13.87
CA ILE A 24 10.70 15.96 -14.17
C ILE A 24 10.48 14.51 -14.61
N GLU A 25 11.43 13.93 -15.36
CA GLU A 25 11.40 12.53 -15.78
C GLU A 25 11.48 11.59 -14.58
N LYS A 26 12.27 11.95 -13.57
CA LYS A 26 12.42 11.14 -12.35
C LYS A 26 11.17 11.25 -11.47
N SER A 27 10.59 12.44 -11.36
CA SER A 27 9.32 12.66 -10.67
C SER A 27 8.18 11.86 -11.29
N LEU A 28 8.14 11.78 -12.63
CA LEU A 28 7.16 10.96 -13.35
C LEU A 28 7.33 9.47 -13.06
N GLN A 29 8.57 8.95 -13.08
CA GLN A 29 8.86 7.55 -12.74
C GLN A 29 8.43 7.21 -11.30
N ILE A 30 8.76 8.08 -10.34
CA ILE A 30 8.39 7.88 -8.94
C ILE A 30 6.87 7.90 -8.78
N TYR A 31 6.18 8.79 -9.49
CA TYR A 31 4.72 8.84 -9.48
C TYR A 31 4.10 7.54 -10.04
N GLU A 32 4.57 7.06 -11.19
CA GLU A 32 4.10 5.79 -11.77
C GLU A 32 4.31 4.61 -10.83
N GLU A 33 5.50 4.50 -10.22
CA GLU A 33 5.79 3.47 -9.23
C GLU A 33 4.88 3.58 -8.00
N GLY A 34 4.65 4.81 -7.52
CA GLY A 34 3.75 5.10 -6.41
C GLY A 34 2.32 4.63 -6.67
N ILE A 35 1.77 4.88 -7.87
CA ILE A 35 0.43 4.42 -8.25
C ILE A 35 0.35 2.88 -8.24
N VAL A 36 1.37 2.20 -8.76
CA VAL A 36 1.40 0.73 -8.76
C VAL A 36 1.47 0.17 -7.34
N LEU A 37 2.30 0.76 -6.47
CA LEU A 37 2.42 0.34 -5.08
C LEU A 37 1.15 0.61 -4.29
N ALA A 38 0.50 1.75 -4.49
CA ALA A 38 -0.76 2.09 -3.83
C ALA A 38 -1.87 1.08 -4.16
N LYS A 39 -2.03 0.73 -5.45
CA LYS A 39 -2.98 -0.31 -5.88
C LYS A 39 -2.69 -1.67 -5.24
N LYS A 40 -1.42 -2.08 -5.17
CA LYS A 40 -1.04 -3.34 -4.52
C LYS A 40 -1.33 -3.34 -3.02
N ALA A 41 -1.15 -2.19 -2.35
CA ALA A 41 -1.48 -2.05 -0.94
C ALA A 41 -3.00 -2.21 -0.73
N GLU A 42 -3.80 -1.54 -1.54
CA GLU A 42 -5.27 -1.63 -1.53
C GLU A 42 -5.75 -3.07 -1.74
N GLU A 43 -5.25 -3.76 -2.78
CA GLU A 43 -5.58 -5.17 -3.04
C GLU A 43 -5.24 -6.08 -1.85
N LYS A 44 -4.09 -5.87 -1.21
CA LYS A 44 -3.71 -6.66 -0.03
C LYS A 44 -4.64 -6.40 1.15
N ILE A 45 -4.99 -5.14 1.41
CA ILE A 45 -5.90 -4.76 2.49
C ILE A 45 -7.28 -5.40 2.25
N ASN A 46 -7.82 -5.28 1.04
CA ASN A 46 -9.10 -5.87 0.67
C ASN A 46 -9.09 -7.40 0.81
N ASN A 47 -8.00 -8.06 0.41
CA ASN A 47 -7.83 -9.51 0.59
C ASN A 47 -7.78 -9.92 2.07
N ILE A 48 -7.14 -9.13 2.92
CA ILE A 48 -7.10 -9.37 4.37
C ILE A 48 -8.51 -9.20 4.96
N GLN A 49 -9.20 -8.12 4.62
CA GLN A 49 -10.57 -7.84 5.06
C GLN A 49 -11.53 -8.97 4.64
N GLY A 50 -11.51 -9.38 3.38
CA GLY A 50 -12.37 -10.47 2.90
C GLY A 50 -12.07 -11.82 3.57
N LYS A 51 -10.81 -12.08 3.98
CA LYS A 51 -10.49 -13.27 4.80
C LYS A 51 -11.07 -13.16 6.20
N ILE A 52 -10.99 -11.99 6.83
CA ILE A 52 -11.58 -11.74 8.15
C ILE A 52 -13.10 -11.92 8.09
N GLU A 53 -13.77 -11.34 7.10
CA GLU A 53 -15.23 -11.48 6.92
C GLU A 53 -15.67 -12.94 6.73
N LYS A 54 -14.93 -13.73 5.96
CA LYS A 54 -15.19 -15.17 5.80
C LYS A 54 -15.05 -15.93 7.12
N ILE A 55 -13.97 -15.68 7.87
CA ILE A 55 -13.76 -16.31 9.19
C ILE A 55 -14.89 -15.94 10.15
N SER A 56 -15.31 -14.66 10.18
CA SER A 56 -16.41 -14.20 11.03
C SER A 56 -17.77 -14.81 10.64
N SER A 57 -17.95 -15.15 9.35
CA SER A 57 -19.19 -15.74 8.82
C SER A 57 -19.29 -17.26 9.06
N ASP A 58 -18.14 -17.95 9.11
CA ASP A 58 -18.07 -19.41 9.24
C ASP A 58 -18.03 -19.92 10.70
N GLY A 59 -18.09 -19.03 11.70
CA GLY A 59 -18.23 -19.41 13.12
C GLY A 59 -17.55 -18.44 14.08
N GLU A 60 -18.28 -17.38 14.44
CA GLU A 60 -18.02 -16.38 15.49
C GLU A 60 -16.58 -16.14 15.97
N ILE A 61 -16.03 -14.96 15.63
CA ILE A 61 -15.17 -14.22 16.57
C ILE A 61 -15.73 -12.79 16.69
N LYS A 62 -16.27 -12.49 17.87
CA LYS A 62 -16.71 -11.15 18.28
C LYS A 62 -15.51 -10.21 18.46
N PRO A 63 -15.70 -8.91 18.19
CA PRO A 63 -14.62 -7.92 18.11
C PRO A 63 -13.98 -7.63 19.48
N PHE A 64 -12.69 -7.26 19.43
CA PHE A 64 -11.97 -6.60 20.53
C PHE A 64 -12.63 -5.29 20.94
#